data_AF-A0A843EUA8-F1
#
_entry.id   AF-A0A843EUA8-F1
#
_cell.length_a   1.000
_cell.length_b   1.000
_cell.length_c   1.000
_cell.angle_alpha   90.00
_cell.angle_beta   90.00
_cell.angle_gamma   90.00
#
_symmetry.space_group_name_H-M   'P 1'
#
loop_
_entity.id
_entity.type
_entity.pdbx_description
1 polymer ?
#
loop_
_entity_poly.entity_id
_entity_poly.type
_entity_poly.pdbx_seq_one_letter_code
_entity_poly.pdbx_strand_id
1 'polypeptide(L)' 'MIINLVKEEDNEHDPDAIAAYLNGQKIGYVANSDYTLIDEVKSASKIKNLIKDNSQAKILFIYLDEYIIAKLL' A
#
# COMPACT_ATOMS: atom_id res chain seq x y z
N MET A 1 11.02 -5.37 7.73
CA MET A 1 9.64 -5.81 8.05
C MET A 1 8.91 -6.08 6.74
N ILE A 2 8.26 -7.23 6.60
CA ILE A 2 7.49 -7.59 5.40
C ILE A 2 6.00 -7.43 5.72
N ILE A 3 5.27 -6.81 4.80
CA ILE A 3 3.82 -6.67 4.85
C ILE A 3 3.20 -7.33 3.62
N ASN A 4 1.95 -7.74 3.75
CA ASN A 4 1.13 -8.19 2.62
C ASN A 4 0.23 -7.04 2.17
N LEU A 5 0.09 -6.89 0.85
CA LEU A 5 -0.77 -5.95 0.18
C LEU A 5 -1.88 -6.73 -0.49
N VAL A 6 -3.13 -6.41 -0.15
CA VAL A 6 -4.32 -7.11 -0.64
C VAL A 6 -5.23 -6.11 -1.35
N LYS A 7 -5.61 -6.38 -2.60
CA LYS A 7 -6.60 -5.57 -3.31
C LYS A 7 -7.98 -5.80 -2.73
N GLU A 8 -8.75 -4.73 -2.55
CA GLU A 8 -10.15 -4.76 -2.10
C GLU A 8 -11.02 -4.12 -3.18
N GLU A 9 -11.27 -4.83 -4.28
CA GLU A 9 -12.04 -4.30 -5.43
C GLU A 9 -13.52 -4.05 -5.10
N ASP A 10 -14.01 -4.70 -4.05
CA ASP A 10 -15.35 -4.57 -3.47
C ASP A 10 -15.45 -3.49 -2.39
N ASN A 11 -14.38 -2.71 -2.19
CA ASN A 11 -14.38 -1.61 -1.23
C ASN A 11 -15.43 -0.55 -1.59
N GLU A 12 -16.31 -0.23 -0.63
CA GLU A 12 -17.47 0.67 -0.84
C GLU A 12 -17.10 2.12 -1.16
N HIS A 13 -15.87 2.54 -0.85
CA HIS A 13 -15.41 3.92 -1.02
C HIS A 13 -14.50 4.09 -2.23
N ASP A 14 -13.60 3.13 -2.46
CA ASP A 14 -12.57 3.23 -3.49
C ASP A 14 -12.25 1.84 -4.06
N PRO A 15 -12.67 1.52 -5.29
CA PRO A 15 -12.39 0.21 -5.88
C PRO A 15 -10.89 -0.03 -6.10
N ASP A 16 -10.04 1.02 -6.04
CA ASP A 16 -8.59 0.90 -6.11
C ASP A 16 -7.91 0.69 -4.74
N ALA A 17 -8.69 0.49 -3.67
CA ALA A 17 -8.17 0.25 -2.34
C ALA A 17 -7.23 -0.96 -2.29
N ILE A 18 -6.06 -0.76 -1.68
CA ILE A 18 -5.09 -1.82 -1.38
C ILE A 18 -4.82 -1.78 0.12
N ALA A 19 -5.28 -2.80 0.82
CA ALA A 19 -5.10 -2.95 2.26
C ALA A 19 -3.71 -3.53 2.58
N ALA A 20 -3.07 -2.98 3.61
CA ALA A 20 -1.80 -3.47 4.13
C ALA A 20 -2.02 -4.32 5.39
N TYR A 21 -1.37 -5.48 5.44
CA TYR A 21 -1.43 -6.43 6.54
C TYR A 21 -0.04 -6.74 7.10
N LEU A 22 0.07 -6.78 8.43
CA LEU A 22 1.24 -7.28 9.15
C LEU A 22 0.78 -8.42 10.07
N ASN A 23 1.39 -9.60 9.93
CA ASN A 23 1.07 -10.79 10.73
C ASN A 23 -0.44 -11.13 10.76
N GLY A 24 -1.14 -10.94 9.63
CA GLY A 24 -2.56 -11.23 9.49
C GLY A 24 -3.50 -10.12 9.98
N GLN A 25 -2.98 -9.04 10.58
CA GLN A 25 -3.77 -7.90 11.02
C GLN A 25 -3.69 -6.75 10.01
N LYS A 26 -4.84 -6.16 9.66
CA LYS A 26 -4.91 -4.95 8.82
C LYS A 26 -4.31 -3.78 9.59
N ILE A 27 -3.30 -3.15 9.01
CA ILE A 27 -2.59 -2.00 9.60
C ILE A 27 -2.91 -0.68 8.92
N GLY A 28 -3.60 -0.72 7.77
CA GLY A 28 -4.00 0.47 7.03
C GLY A 28 -4.19 0.19 5.54
N TYR A 29 -4.07 1.24 4.75
CA TYR A 29 -4.20 1.22 3.29
C TYR A 29 -3.00 1.90 2.63
N VAL A 30 -2.71 1.51 1.40
CA VAL A 30 -1.81 2.26 0.53
C VAL A 30 -2.45 3.61 0.20
N ALA A 31 -1.71 4.70 0.36
CA ALA A 31 -2.20 6.03 0.04
C ALA A 31 -2.63 6.14 -1.43
N ASN A 32 -3.84 6.67 -1.68
CA ASN A 32 -4.38 6.85 -3.03
C ASN A 32 -4.52 8.32 -3.44
N SER A 33 -3.62 9.18 -2.96
CA SER A 33 -3.57 10.60 -3.33
C SER A 33 -2.25 10.94 -4.03
N ASP A 34 -2.34 11.69 -5.13
CA ASP A 34 -1.17 12.21 -5.84
C ASP A 34 -0.40 13.25 -5.00
N TYR A 35 -1.04 13.85 -3.98
CA TYR A 35 -0.42 14.86 -3.11
C TYR A 35 0.53 14.27 -2.05
N THR A 36 0.48 12.95 -1.83
CA THR A 36 1.33 12.25 -0.84
C THR A 36 2.60 11.63 -1.45
N LEU A 37 2.89 11.92 -2.72
CA LEU A 37 4.01 11.30 -3.41
C LEU A 37 5.32 12.02 -3.06
N ILE A 38 6.17 11.33 -2.31
CA ILE A 38 7.59 11.65 -2.27
C ILE A 38 8.21 11.07 -3.53
N ASP A 39 8.43 11.91 -4.54
CA ASP A 39 9.17 11.60 -5.78
C ASP A 39 8.73 10.28 -6.47
N GLU A 40 9.59 9.25 -6.50
CA GLU A 40 9.37 7.96 -7.18
C GLU A 40 8.35 7.01 -6.50
N VAL A 41 7.72 7.43 -5.40
CA VAL A 41 6.70 6.63 -4.72
C VAL A 41 5.42 6.56 -5.56
N LYS A 42 4.73 5.42 -5.53
CA LYS A 42 3.50 5.18 -6.30
C LYS A 42 2.31 5.02 -5.36
N SER A 43 1.18 5.65 -5.71
CA SER A 43 -0.10 5.50 -5.02
C SER A 43 -0.77 4.16 -5.35
N ALA A 44 -1.86 3.83 -4.65
CA ALA A 44 -2.61 2.60 -4.83
C ALA A 44 -3.06 2.39 -6.30
N SER A 45 -3.72 3.40 -6.89
CA SER A 45 -4.14 3.39 -8.30
C SER A 45 -2.98 3.19 -9.28
N LYS A 46 -1.78 3.71 -8.98
CA LYS A 46 -0.59 3.54 -9.84
C LYS A 46 0.01 2.14 -9.79
N ILE A 47 -0.17 1.40 -8.68
CA ILE A 47 0.39 0.06 -8.53
C ILE A 47 -0.62 -1.06 -8.73
N LYS A 48 -1.93 -0.79 -8.67
CA LYS A 48 -2.99 -1.81 -8.69
C LYS A 48 -2.85 -2.79 -9.86
N ASN A 49 -2.57 -2.29 -11.06
CA ASN A 49 -2.38 -3.11 -12.26
C ASN A 49 -1.00 -3.77 -12.36
N LEU A 50 -0.06 -3.40 -11.50
CA LEU A 50 1.32 -3.92 -11.46
C LEU A 50 1.48 -5.06 -10.45
N ILE A 51 0.58 -5.16 -9.46
CA ILE A 51 0.65 -6.17 -8.39
C ILE A 51 -0.41 -7.25 -8.57
N LYS A 52 -0.16 -8.42 -7.96
CA LYS A 52 -1.17 -9.48 -7.82
C LYS A 52 -2.16 -9.10 -6.71
N ASP A 53 -3.23 -9.87 -6.58
CA ASP A 53 -4.27 -9.61 -5.56
C ASP A 53 -3.73 -9.77 -4.15
N ASN A 54 -2.69 -10.59 -3.97
CA ASN A 54 -1.89 -10.66 -2.76
C ASN A 54 -0.40 -10.54 -3.13
N SER A 55 0.23 -9.44 -2.74
CA SER A 55 1.63 -9.13 -3.03
C SER A 55 2.37 -8.75 -1.75
N GLN A 56 3.68 -8.99 -1.70
CA GLN A 56 4.49 -8.63 -0.54
C GLN A 56 5.25 -7.33 -0.78
N ALA A 57 5.45 -6.57 0.28
CA ALA A 57 6.30 -5.39 0.27
C ALA A 57 7.20 -5.36 1.51
N LYS A 58 8.42 -4.85 1.33
CA LYS A 58 9.38 -4.63 2.41
C LYS A 58 9.30 -3.16 2.83
N ILE A 59 8.99 -2.90 4.09
CA ILE A 59 9.08 -1.55 4.66
C ILE A 59 10.55 -1.12 4.64
N LEU A 60 10.79 0.05 4.04
CA LEU A 60 12.12 0.65 3.93
C LEU A 60 12.34 1.69 5.02
N PHE A 61 11.36 2.58 5.23
CA PHE A 61 11.47 3.66 6.22
C PHE A 61 10.10 4.07 6.77
N ILE A 62 10.15 4.56 8.00
CA ILE A 62 9.04 5.18 8.72
C ILE A 62 9.47 6.63 8.94
N TYR A 63 8.66 7.59 8.50
CA TYR A 63 8.96 9.01 8.56
C TYR A 63 7.94 9.73 9.45
N LEU A 64 8.46 10.43 10.47
CA LEU A 64 7.68 11.18 11.47
C LEU A 64 6.58 10.38 12.17
N ASP A 65 6.73 9.05 12.27
CA ASP A 65 5.72 8.12 12.79
C ASP A 65 4.36 8.14 12.05
N GLU A 66 4.27 8.86 10.92
CA GLU A 66 3.05 9.08 10.15
C GLU A 66 3.09 8.37 8.79
N TYR A 67 4.25 8.37 8.14
CA TYR A 67 4.39 7.86 6.77
C TYR A 67 5.24 6.60 6.74
N ILE A 68 4.73 5.59 6.03
CA ILE A 68 5.45 4.34 5.78
C ILE A 68 5.69 4.21 4.29
N ILE A 69 6.96 4.03 3.89
CA ILE A 69 7.31 3.72 2.51
C ILE A 69 7.84 2.29 2.44
N ALA A 70 7.26 1.54 1.51
CA ALA A 70 7.56 0.14 1.29
C ALA A 70 7.91 -0.11 -0.18
N LYS A 71 8.83 -1.06 -0.39
CA LYS A 71 9.24 -1.53 -1.70
C LYS A 71 8.52 -2.84 -2.02
N LEU A 72 7.79 -2.87 -3.13
CA LEU A 72 7.21 -4.11 -3.68
C LEU A 72 8.30 -5.17 -3.92
N LEU A 73 7.99 -6.42 -3.60
CA LEU A 73 8.85 -7.59 -3.79
C LEU A 73 8.47 -8.41 -5.01
#